data_AF-A0A2M6X1R9-F1
#
_entry.id   AF-A0A2M6X1R9-F1
#
_cell.length_a   1.000
_cell.length_b   1.000
_cell.length_c   1.000
_cell.angle_alpha   90.00
_cell.angle_beta   90.00
_cell.angle_gamma   90.00
#
_symmetry.space_group_name_H-M   'P 1'
#
loop_
_entity.id
_entity.type
_entity.pdbx_description
1 polymer ?
#
loop_
_entity_poly.entity_id
_entity_poly.type
_entity_poly.pdbx_seq_one_letter_code
_entity_poly.pdbx_strand_id
1 'polypeptide(L)'
;MKGTRGRHATPGETRKSQNWIGFPGCTLREAMYVPPPKEMEKCLTDLEKYVHSAPKKPVLIQCAYIHYQFEAIHPFLDGNGRLGRLLIIFLTIERGLLPQPILYLSSYFHRYRGEYYTRLFEVSWYCFADDAHLWLFFQVQLYPKKIKFQRARNQRARARSPART
;
A
#
# COMPACT_ATOMS: atom_id res chain seq x y z
N MET A 1 12.34 -1.90 24.75
CA MET A 1 12.42 -0.65 23.94
C MET A 1 11.74 0.50 24.67
N LYS A 2 12.48 1.56 25.03
CA LYS A 2 11.99 2.83 25.62
C LYS A 2 12.06 3.91 24.54
N GLY A 3 10.96 4.60 24.24
CA GLY A 3 10.97 5.85 23.45
C GLY A 3 10.33 5.85 22.06
N THR A 4 9.70 4.76 21.59
CA THR A 4 9.00 4.75 20.28
C THR A 4 7.52 5.12 20.43
N ARG A 5 6.98 5.89 19.46
CA ARG A 5 5.53 6.08 19.28
C ARG A 5 4.88 4.68 19.19
N GLY A 6 3.84 4.42 19.98
CA GLY A 6 3.13 3.13 19.99
C GLY A 6 3.23 2.31 21.29
N ARG A 7 3.81 2.82 22.39
CA ARG A 7 3.84 2.08 23.67
C ARG A 7 2.47 1.68 24.24
N HIS A 8 1.45 2.44 23.88
CA HIS A 8 0.05 2.19 24.25
C HIS A 8 -0.76 1.55 23.10
N ALA A 9 -0.13 1.36 21.93
CA ALA A 9 -0.72 0.64 20.82
C ALA A 9 -0.32 -0.83 20.98
N THR A 10 -1.28 -1.72 21.22
CA THR A 10 -1.07 -3.17 21.36
C THR A 10 -0.46 -3.73 20.06
N PRO A 11 0.86 -3.98 19.99
CA PRO A 11 1.50 -4.32 18.71
C PRO A 11 1.07 -5.70 18.25
N GLY A 12 0.64 -5.83 17.00
CA GLY A 12 0.16 -7.09 16.43
C GLY A 12 -1.30 -7.40 16.72
N GLU A 13 -1.98 -6.61 17.54
CA GLU A 13 -3.42 -6.73 17.78
C GLU A 13 -4.21 -5.70 16.95
N THR A 14 -5.39 -6.10 16.47
CA THR A 14 -6.33 -5.14 15.87
C THR A 14 -6.84 -4.15 16.92
N ARG A 15 -7.19 -2.95 16.49
CA ARG A 15 -7.65 -1.88 17.37
C ARG A 15 -8.99 -2.25 18.01
N LYS A 16 -9.10 -2.02 19.31
CA LYS A 16 -10.36 -2.17 20.08
C LYS A 16 -11.13 -0.85 20.24
N SER A 17 -10.50 0.27 19.89
CA SER A 17 -11.08 1.60 19.95
C SER A 17 -11.19 2.22 18.56
N GLN A 18 -12.03 3.26 18.43
CA GLN A 18 -12.15 4.02 17.19
C GLN A 18 -10.84 4.76 16.90
N ASN A 19 -10.30 4.54 15.71
CA ASN A 19 -9.18 5.33 15.17
C ASN A 19 -9.70 6.32 14.11
N TRP A 20 -8.87 7.23 13.63
CA TRP A 20 -9.22 8.18 12.58
C TRP A 20 -8.02 8.50 11.68
N ILE A 21 -8.31 8.91 10.45
CA ILE A 21 -7.30 9.29 9.46
C ILE A 21 -7.41 10.80 9.22
N GLY A 22 -6.30 11.51 9.41
CA GLY A 22 -6.24 12.94 9.15
C GLY A 22 -4.81 13.48 9.25
N PHE A 23 -4.67 14.80 9.25
CA PHE A 23 -3.36 15.44 9.39
C PHE A 23 -2.73 15.13 10.76
N PRO A 24 -1.39 15.15 10.88
CA PRO A 24 -0.74 14.91 12.16
C PRO A 24 -1.30 15.83 13.26
N GLY A 25 -1.77 15.24 14.36
CA GLY A 25 -2.32 15.98 15.50
C GLY A 25 -3.80 16.34 15.41
N CYS A 26 -4.49 16.00 14.30
CA CYS A 26 -5.93 16.23 14.19
C CYS A 26 -6.72 15.39 15.20
N THR A 27 -7.84 15.94 15.65
CA THR A 27 -8.81 15.22 16.49
C THR A 27 -9.80 14.43 15.64
N LEU A 28 -10.62 13.58 16.27
CA LEU A 28 -11.72 12.88 15.59
C LEU A 28 -12.69 13.85 14.87
N ARG A 29 -12.88 15.07 15.39
CA ARG A 29 -13.75 16.09 14.78
C ARG A 29 -13.18 16.68 13.49
N GLU A 30 -11.86 16.67 13.37
CA GLU A 30 -11.10 17.17 12.22
C GLU A 30 -10.62 16.01 11.34
N ALA A 31 -11.09 14.79 11.63
CA ALA A 31 -10.75 13.61 10.87
C ALA A 31 -11.24 13.78 9.43
N MET A 32 -10.35 13.51 8.49
CA MET A 32 -10.71 13.47 7.08
C MET A 32 -11.45 12.17 6.74
N TYR A 33 -11.21 11.11 7.51
CA TYR A 33 -11.94 9.85 7.40
C TYR A 33 -11.98 9.08 8.71
N VAL A 34 -13.12 8.42 8.95
CA VAL A 34 -13.35 7.58 10.13
C VAL A 34 -13.54 6.14 9.67
N PRO A 35 -12.58 5.23 9.94
CA PRO A 35 -12.63 3.83 9.52
C PRO A 35 -13.75 3.06 10.25
N PRO A 36 -14.26 1.96 9.65
CA PRO A 36 -15.38 1.22 10.20
C PRO A 36 -15.03 0.58 11.57
N PRO A 37 -15.76 0.89 12.66
CA PRO A 37 -15.50 0.25 13.95
C PRO A 37 -16.05 -1.18 14.04
N LYS A 38 -17.32 -1.38 13.70
CA LYS A 38 -18.04 -2.65 13.95
C LYS A 38 -17.77 -3.71 12.88
N GLU A 39 -17.42 -3.28 11.68
CA GLU A 39 -17.25 -4.16 10.52
C GLU A 39 -15.79 -4.51 10.24
N MET A 40 -14.84 -4.00 11.04
CA MET A 40 -13.40 -4.15 10.80
C MET A 40 -12.99 -5.61 10.55
N GLU A 41 -13.39 -6.53 11.43
CA GLU A 41 -13.04 -7.96 11.31
C GLU A 41 -13.62 -8.60 10.04
N LYS A 42 -14.85 -8.22 9.68
CA LYS A 42 -15.49 -8.66 8.43
C LYS A 42 -14.73 -8.11 7.22
N CYS A 43 -14.41 -6.82 7.22
CA CYS A 43 -13.65 -6.20 6.13
C CYS A 43 -12.25 -6.81 5.98
N LEU A 44 -11.57 -7.14 7.09
CA LEU A 44 -10.28 -7.84 7.05
C LEU A 44 -10.42 -9.24 6.46
N THR A 45 -11.43 -9.98 6.89
CA THR A 45 -11.74 -11.32 6.36
C THR A 45 -12.02 -11.26 4.85
N ASP A 46 -12.80 -10.28 4.40
CA ASP A 46 -13.12 -10.11 2.98
C ASP A 46 -11.90 -9.67 2.16
N LEU A 47 -11.03 -8.83 2.73
CA LEU A 47 -9.76 -8.43 2.12
C LEU A 47 -8.82 -9.64 1.99
N GLU A 48 -8.69 -10.46 3.02
CA GLU A 48 -7.88 -11.70 2.99
C GLU A 48 -8.36 -12.64 1.88
N LYS A 49 -9.67 -12.91 1.82
CA LYS A 49 -10.26 -13.70 0.74
C LYS A 49 -9.95 -13.13 -0.65
N TYR A 50 -10.00 -11.79 -0.79
CA TYR A 50 -9.66 -11.14 -2.05
C TYR A 50 -8.18 -11.32 -2.42
N VAL A 51 -7.26 -11.17 -1.46
CA VAL A 51 -5.81 -11.36 -1.67
C VAL A 51 -5.51 -12.75 -2.23
N HIS A 52 -6.19 -13.78 -1.72
CA HIS A 52 -6.02 -15.19 -2.12
C HIS A 52 -6.87 -15.61 -3.32
N SER A 53 -7.74 -14.73 -3.83
CA SER A 53 -8.57 -15.04 -4.98
C SER A 53 -7.77 -15.06 -6.28
N ALA A 54 -8.26 -15.82 -7.26
CA ALA A 54 -7.65 -15.85 -8.58
C ALA A 54 -7.58 -14.43 -9.18
N PRO A 55 -6.44 -14.04 -9.77
CA PRO A 55 -6.23 -12.68 -10.22
C PRO A 55 -7.18 -12.30 -11.36
N LYS A 56 -8.12 -11.38 -11.09
CA LYS A 56 -9.08 -10.87 -12.08
C LYS A 56 -8.63 -9.61 -12.80
N LYS A 57 -7.55 -8.99 -12.32
CA LYS A 57 -7.00 -7.71 -12.78
C LYS A 57 -5.48 -7.80 -12.87
N PRO A 58 -4.78 -6.90 -13.61
CA PRO A 58 -3.33 -6.78 -13.54
C PRO A 58 -2.83 -6.69 -12.09
N VAL A 59 -1.70 -7.35 -11.80
CA VAL A 59 -1.11 -7.45 -10.45
C VAL A 59 -1.01 -6.09 -9.74
N LEU A 60 -0.59 -5.06 -10.47
CA LEU A 60 -0.45 -3.70 -9.92
C LEU A 60 -1.78 -3.09 -9.46
N ILE A 61 -2.85 -3.31 -10.23
CA ILE A 61 -4.19 -2.80 -9.88
C ILE A 61 -4.69 -3.50 -8.63
N GLN A 62 -4.45 -4.81 -8.51
CA GLN A 62 -4.80 -5.54 -7.29
C GLN A 62 -3.99 -5.06 -6.08
N CYS A 63 -2.69 -4.82 -6.23
CA CYS A 63 -1.87 -4.26 -5.14
C CYS A 63 -2.40 -2.88 -4.70
N ALA A 64 -2.86 -2.05 -5.65
CA ALA A 64 -3.52 -0.77 -5.37
C ALA A 64 -4.79 -0.94 -4.56
N TYR A 65 -5.66 -1.85 -5.01
CA TYR A 65 -6.91 -2.16 -4.33
C TYR A 65 -6.67 -2.66 -2.89
N ILE A 66 -5.74 -3.61 -2.73
CA ILE A 66 -5.41 -4.17 -1.41
C ILE A 66 -4.82 -3.10 -0.49
N HIS A 67 -3.91 -2.26 -1.00
CA HIS A 67 -3.35 -1.17 -0.22
C HIS A 67 -4.42 -0.18 0.23
N TYR A 68 -5.27 0.27 -0.70
CA TYR A 68 -6.37 1.18 -0.39
C TYR A 68 -7.31 0.59 0.67
N GLN A 69 -7.76 -0.65 0.46
CA GLN A 69 -8.70 -1.30 1.37
C GLN A 69 -8.09 -1.48 2.76
N PHE A 70 -6.80 -1.83 2.85
CA PHE A 70 -6.09 -1.92 4.12
C PHE A 70 -6.02 -0.57 4.86
N GLU A 71 -5.65 0.51 4.15
CA GLU A 71 -5.59 1.85 4.74
C GLU A 71 -6.98 2.35 5.19
N ALA A 72 -8.03 2.02 4.44
CA ALA A 72 -9.42 2.36 4.75
C ALA A 72 -9.97 1.57 5.95
N ILE A 73 -9.65 0.28 6.07
CA ILE A 73 -10.01 -0.52 7.26
C ILE A 73 -9.28 0.02 8.50
N HIS A 74 -8.03 0.45 8.31
CA HIS A 74 -7.17 1.03 9.34
C HIS A 74 -7.12 0.19 10.63
N PRO A 75 -6.67 -1.08 10.54
CA PRO A 75 -6.91 -2.08 11.59
C PRO A 75 -6.07 -1.89 12.85
N PHE A 76 -4.98 -1.13 12.82
CA PHE A 76 -4.10 -0.93 13.97
C PHE A 76 -4.25 0.46 14.59
N LEU A 77 -3.78 0.62 15.83
CA LEU A 77 -3.73 1.94 16.50
C LEU A 77 -2.61 2.84 15.96
N ASP A 78 -1.49 2.25 15.56
CA ASP A 78 -0.38 2.92 14.87
C ASP A 78 0.24 1.95 13.86
N GLY A 79 0.91 2.48 12.85
CA GLY A 79 1.68 1.69 11.89
C GLY A 79 0.93 1.31 10.62
N ASN A 80 -0.35 1.63 10.47
CA ASN A 80 -1.15 1.31 9.28
C ASN A 80 -0.44 1.78 7.99
N GLY A 81 -0.08 3.06 7.90
CA GLY A 81 0.65 3.59 6.75
C GLY A 81 1.97 2.86 6.44
N ARG A 82 2.69 2.39 7.46
CA ARG A 82 3.95 1.64 7.26
C ARG A 82 3.68 0.24 6.73
N LEU A 83 2.69 -0.45 7.30
CA LEU A 83 2.31 -1.79 6.90
C LEU A 83 1.65 -1.80 5.51
N GLY A 84 0.77 -0.84 5.23
CA GLY A 84 0.15 -0.68 3.92
C GLY A 84 1.18 -0.52 2.80
N ARG A 85 2.23 0.28 3.00
CA ARG A 85 3.32 0.39 2.03
C ARG A 85 4.16 -0.87 1.90
N LEU A 86 4.38 -1.58 3.00
CA LEU A 86 5.08 -2.86 2.99
C LEU A 86 4.28 -3.92 2.21
N LEU A 87 2.96 -3.94 2.36
CA LEU A 87 2.06 -4.85 1.64
C LEU A 87 2.18 -4.69 0.12
N ILE A 88 2.30 -3.46 -0.39
CA ILE A 88 2.53 -3.23 -1.83
C ILE A 88 3.79 -3.98 -2.29
N ILE A 89 4.91 -3.76 -1.59
CA ILE A 89 6.19 -4.36 -1.96
C ILE A 89 6.10 -5.89 -1.87
N PHE A 90 5.56 -6.41 -0.77
CA PHE A 90 5.38 -7.84 -0.54
C PHE A 90 4.58 -8.50 -1.67
N LEU A 91 3.40 -7.97 -2.00
CA LEU A 91 2.53 -8.51 -3.04
C LEU A 91 3.15 -8.44 -4.43
N THR A 92 3.93 -7.40 -4.73
CA THR A 92 4.64 -7.33 -6.02
C THR A 92 5.73 -8.38 -6.15
N ILE A 93 6.36 -8.80 -5.05
CA ILE A 93 7.36 -9.87 -5.06
C ILE A 93 6.69 -11.23 -5.11
N GLU A 94 5.69 -11.46 -4.25
CA GLU A 94 4.94 -12.70 -4.16
C GLU A 94 4.29 -13.07 -5.51
N ARG A 95 3.76 -12.07 -6.23
CA ARG A 95 3.15 -12.25 -7.55
C ARG A 95 4.15 -12.22 -8.72
N GLY A 96 5.45 -12.26 -8.44
CA GLY A 96 6.52 -12.35 -9.45
C GLY A 96 6.75 -11.09 -10.29
N LEU A 97 6.17 -9.94 -9.92
CA LEU A 97 6.39 -8.68 -10.64
C LEU A 97 7.78 -8.09 -10.35
N LEU A 98 8.25 -8.23 -9.12
CA LEU A 98 9.58 -7.81 -8.70
C LEU A 98 10.38 -8.99 -8.13
N PRO A 99 11.68 -9.11 -8.47
CA PRO A 99 12.52 -10.17 -7.93
C PRO A 99 12.98 -9.92 -6.49
N GLN A 100 12.86 -8.68 -5.98
CA GLN A 100 13.36 -8.24 -4.66
C GLN A 100 12.73 -6.89 -4.28
N PRO A 101 12.76 -6.48 -2.98
CA PRO A 101 12.13 -5.26 -2.48
C PRO A 101 12.92 -3.97 -2.84
N ILE A 102 13.00 -3.67 -4.14
CA ILE A 102 13.77 -2.53 -4.66
C ILE A 102 12.98 -1.22 -4.74
N LEU A 103 11.68 -1.24 -4.44
CA LEU A 103 10.83 -0.06 -4.47
C LEU A 103 10.97 0.74 -3.17
N TYR A 104 11.55 1.93 -3.28
CA TYR A 104 11.63 2.87 -2.16
C TYR A 104 10.41 3.82 -2.16
N LEU A 105 9.27 3.28 -1.74
CA LEU A 105 7.99 4.00 -1.75
C LEU A 105 7.93 5.13 -0.71
N SER A 106 8.61 4.99 0.43
CA SER A 106 8.50 5.95 1.54
C SER A 106 8.92 7.38 1.16
N SER A 107 10.00 7.59 0.40
CA SER A 107 10.38 8.94 -0.04
C SER A 107 9.37 9.55 -0.99
N TYR A 108 8.76 8.72 -1.82
CA TYR A 108 7.74 9.15 -2.77
C TYR A 108 6.51 9.68 -2.00
N PHE A 109 5.98 8.86 -1.09
CA PHE A 109 4.84 9.26 -0.26
C PHE A 109 5.14 10.44 0.66
N HIS A 110 6.39 10.59 1.10
CA HIS A 110 6.78 11.76 1.87
C HIS A 110 6.75 13.04 1.02
N ARG A 111 7.29 12.99 -0.21
CA ARG A 111 7.30 14.13 -1.15
C ARG A 111 5.90 14.50 -1.63
N TYR A 112 5.05 13.51 -1.91
CA TYR A 112 3.71 13.70 -2.49
C TYR A 112 2.61 13.44 -1.46
N ARG A 113 2.86 13.74 -0.18
CA ARG A 113 1.98 13.39 0.94
C ARG A 113 0.56 13.94 0.77
N GLY A 114 0.44 15.21 0.39
CA GLY A 114 -0.86 15.85 0.18
C GLY A 114 -1.66 15.13 -0.90
N GLU A 115 -1.07 14.97 -2.08
CA GLU A 115 -1.68 14.26 -3.21
C GLU A 115 -2.06 12.83 -2.84
N TYR A 116 -1.18 12.10 -2.15
CA TYR A 116 -1.48 10.74 -1.69
C TYR A 116 -2.77 10.68 -0.87
N TYR A 117 -2.90 11.55 0.14
CA TYR A 117 -4.10 11.57 0.97
C TYR A 117 -5.33 12.03 0.16
N THR A 118 -5.20 13.06 -0.68
CA THR A 118 -6.29 13.51 -1.56
C THR A 118 -6.80 12.35 -2.43
N ARG A 119 -5.91 11.63 -3.10
CA ARG A 119 -6.29 10.47 -3.93
C ARG A 119 -6.92 9.35 -3.11
N LEU A 120 -6.42 9.08 -1.91
CA LEU A 120 -7.00 8.07 -1.02
C LEU A 120 -8.43 8.46 -0.60
N PHE A 121 -8.70 9.75 -0.38
CA PHE A 121 -10.06 10.22 -0.13
C PHE A 121 -10.95 10.16 -1.37
N GLU A 122 -10.48 10.57 -2.55
CA GLU A 122 -11.27 10.50 -3.79
C GLU A 122 -11.86 9.10 -4.00
N VAL A 123 -11.04 8.06 -3.80
CA VAL A 123 -11.48 6.65 -3.90
C VAL A 123 -12.62 6.33 -2.91
N SER A 124 -12.61 6.93 -1.72
CA SER A 124 -13.67 6.77 -0.71
C SER A 124 -14.95 7.54 -1.04
N TRP A 125 -14.86 8.67 -1.73
CA TRP A 125 -16.01 9.54 -2.02
C TRP A 125 -16.75 9.15 -3.31
N TYR A 126 -16.03 8.66 -4.32
CA TYR A 126 -16.62 8.45 -5.64
C TYR A 126 -17.42 7.14 -5.81
N CYS A 127 -17.48 6.26 -4.80
CA CYS A 127 -18.29 5.02 -4.74
C CYS A 127 -18.04 3.98 -5.87
N PHE A 128 -17.34 4.38 -6.94
CA PHE A 128 -16.76 3.58 -8.00
C PHE A 128 -15.32 4.06 -8.18
N ALA A 129 -14.41 3.46 -7.42
CA ALA A 129 -13.02 3.45 -7.82
C ALA A 129 -12.93 2.57 -9.07
N ASP A 130 -13.16 3.15 -10.24
CA ASP A 130 -12.85 2.45 -11.47
C ASP A 130 -11.36 2.10 -11.48
N ASP A 131 -10.99 1.12 -12.31
CA ASP A 131 -9.60 0.71 -12.42
C ASP A 131 -8.70 1.90 -12.76
N ALA A 132 -9.21 2.95 -13.42
CA ALA A 132 -8.48 4.15 -13.79
C ALA A 132 -8.08 5.03 -12.60
N HIS A 133 -8.95 5.22 -11.60
CA HIS A 133 -8.60 5.98 -10.38
C HIS A 133 -7.53 5.26 -9.54
N LEU A 134 -7.65 3.94 -9.41
CA LEU A 134 -6.64 3.10 -8.74
C LEU A 134 -5.34 3.04 -9.53
N TRP A 135 -5.43 3.04 -10.87
CA TRP A 135 -4.27 3.06 -11.76
C TRP A 135 -3.55 4.42 -11.75
N LEU A 136 -4.28 5.54 -11.66
CA LEU A 136 -3.71 6.88 -11.51
C LEU A 136 -2.95 7.01 -10.18
N PHE A 137 -3.52 6.47 -9.10
CA PHE A 137 -2.87 6.37 -7.79
C PHE A 137 -1.54 5.59 -7.85
N PHE A 138 -1.48 4.52 -8.65
CA PHE A 138 -0.26 3.72 -8.83
C PHE A 138 0.74 4.30 -9.85
N GLN A 139 0.27 4.97 -10.90
CA GLN A 139 1.13 5.61 -11.90
C GLN A 139 2.03 6.66 -11.24
N VAL A 140 1.49 7.38 -10.27
CA VAL A 140 2.21 8.34 -9.43
C VAL A 140 3.26 7.58 -8.57
N GLN A 141 2.90 6.48 -7.91
CA GLN A 141 3.79 5.73 -7.00
C GLN A 141 4.90 4.88 -7.66
N LEU A 142 4.68 4.38 -8.88
CA LEU A 142 5.57 3.44 -9.58
C LEU A 142 6.25 4.00 -10.82
N TYR A 143 6.13 5.29 -11.11
CA TYR A 143 6.90 5.92 -12.20
C TYR A 143 8.12 6.68 -11.66
N PRO A 144 9.17 6.01 -11.12
CA PRO A 144 10.47 6.59 -11.35
C PRO A 144 10.68 6.50 -12.87
N LYS A 145 11.05 7.61 -13.51
CA LYS A 145 11.62 7.65 -14.86
C LYS A 145 12.87 6.73 -15.05
N LYS A 146 13.10 5.75 -14.16
CA LYS A 146 14.21 4.80 -14.06
C LYS A 146 13.82 3.31 -14.12
N ILE A 147 12.54 2.90 -14.30
CA ILE A 147 12.21 1.47 -14.56
C ILE A 147 12.70 0.98 -15.95
N LYS A 148 13.27 1.86 -16.78
CA LYS A 148 14.03 1.46 -17.98
C LYS A 148 15.44 0.92 -17.67
N PHE A 149 16.00 1.11 -16.47
CA PHE A 149 17.38 0.74 -16.17
C PHE A 149 17.61 -0.77 -15.93
N GLN A 150 16.60 -1.52 -15.50
CA GLN A 150 16.81 -2.92 -15.08
C GLN A 150 16.71 -3.94 -16.24
N ARG A 151 15.82 -3.71 -17.23
CA ARG A 151 15.76 -4.56 -18.43
C ARG A 151 17.06 -4.52 -19.24
N ALA A 152 17.70 -3.35 -19.31
CA ALA A 152 18.99 -3.18 -19.99
C ALA A 152 20.16 -3.91 -19.27
N ARG A 153 20.13 -4.01 -17.94
CA ARG A 153 21.20 -4.67 -17.16
C ARG A 153 21.12 -6.20 -17.24
N ASN A 154 19.90 -6.76 -17.24
CA ASN A 154 19.70 -8.21 -17.34
C ASN A 154 19.98 -8.75 -18.76
N GLN A 155 19.72 -7.96 -19.81
CA GLN A 155 20.10 -8.33 -21.18
C GLN A 155 21.63 -8.30 -21.38
N ARG A 156 22.33 -7.32 -20.79
CA ARG A 156 23.80 -7.24 -20.82
C ARG A 156 24.49 -8.33 -19.99
N ALA A 157 23.87 -8.80 -18.90
CA ALA A 157 24.40 -9.90 -18.10
C ALA A 157 24.27 -11.26 -18.81
N ARG A 158 23.17 -11.50 -19.54
CA ARG A 158 22.99 -12.71 -20.36
C ARG A 158 23.91 -12.76 -21.58
N ALA A 159 24.27 -11.61 -22.15
CA ALA A 159 25.21 -11.52 -23.28
C ALA A 159 26.69 -11.69 -22.89
N ARG A 160 27.02 -11.80 -21.59
CA ARG A 160 28.40 -11.85 -21.08
C ARG A 160 28.80 -13.18 -20.43
N SER A 161 27.96 -14.22 -20.48
CA SER A 161 28.38 -15.57 -20.08
C SER A 161 29.15 -16.22 -21.23
N PRO A 162 30.46 -16.50 -21.12
CA PRO A 162 31.14 -17.32 -22.10
C PRO A 162 30.66 -18.77 -21.95
N ALA A 163 30.43 -19.44 -23.07
CA ALA A 163 30.26 -20.88 -23.10
C ALA A 163 31.47 -21.54 -22.43
N ARG A 164 31.24 -22.25 -21.32
CA ARG A 164 32.25 -23.14 -20.74
C ARG A 164 32.33 -24.38 -21.62
N THR A 165 33.38 -24.46 -22.44
CA THR A 165 33.98 -25.72 -22.92
C THR A 165 34.93 -26.25 -21.86
#